data_AF-A0A7X2Z9R4-F1
#
_entry.id   AF-A0A7X2Z9R4-F1
#
_cell.length_a   1.000
_cell.length_b   1.000
_cell.length_c   1.000
_cell.angle_alpha   90.00
_cell.angle_beta   90.00
_cell.angle_gamma   90.00
#
_symmetry.space_group_name_H-M   'P 1'
#
loop_
_entity.id
_entity.type
_entity.pdbx_description
1 polymer ?
#
loop_
_entity_poly.entity_id
_entity_poly.type
_entity_poly.pdbx_seq_one_letter_code
_entity_poly.pdbx_strand_id
1 'polypeptide(L)'
;MRINLIDCQEIPKRIENKLHDIEKQIRGIINSIQQIQITNLGTDHIIFRFEQNADYDILDSHEHTQLLCFSMKFSQLPQLEKIEVTKNNGEYQLANLDHIRHVINDHRSVISNKKDPIYYNTIHAFCRKKLMNRDPSKGLVVRVFDVQDNEITETYIKYLDESCKSIRYIIDKSDFDYLYNGILQHAEPRHTERYRVDYTSGELNYLFIKHAILLGCFKRIMFPHYLLIKELRLPTLGYL
;
A
#
# COMPACT_ATOMS: atom_id res chain seq x y z
N MET A 1 -11.96 -2.47 -9.02
CA MET A 1 -10.77 -2.98 -9.74
C MET A 1 -11.16 -4.30 -10.39
N ARG A 2 -11.05 -4.43 -11.72
CA ARG A 2 -11.26 -5.71 -12.43
C ARG A 2 -9.89 -6.37 -12.59
N ILE A 3 -9.83 -7.68 -12.39
CA ILE A 3 -8.65 -8.45 -12.79
C ILE A 3 -8.66 -8.49 -14.32
N ASN A 4 -7.73 -7.76 -14.95
CA ASN A 4 -7.57 -7.81 -16.39
C ASN A 4 -6.79 -9.08 -16.73
N LEU A 5 -7.53 -10.12 -17.16
CA LEU A 5 -6.96 -11.32 -17.75
C LEU A 5 -6.66 -11.02 -19.22
N ILE A 6 -5.40 -11.17 -19.63
CA ILE A 6 -5.04 -11.10 -21.05
C ILE A 6 -4.82 -12.53 -21.58
N ASP A 7 -5.59 -12.84 -22.62
CA ASP A 7 -5.52 -13.95 -23.57
C ASP A 7 -5.10 -15.34 -23.09
N CYS A 8 -6.12 -16.18 -22.89
CA CYS A 8 -6.19 -17.51 -23.50
C CYS A 8 -7.65 -17.76 -23.89
N GLN A 9 -7.92 -18.07 -25.15
CA GLN A 9 -9.22 -18.61 -25.55
C GLN A 9 -9.47 -19.88 -24.73
N GLU A 10 -10.46 -19.79 -23.83
CA GLU A 10 -10.93 -20.82 -22.90
C GLU A 10 -9.91 -21.31 -21.85
N ILE A 11 -9.80 -20.56 -20.75
CA ILE A 11 -9.18 -21.01 -19.50
C ILE A 11 -10.10 -22.08 -18.85
N PRO A 12 -9.59 -23.16 -18.25
CA PRO A 12 -10.42 -24.18 -17.62
C PRO A 12 -11.31 -23.60 -16.54
N LYS A 13 -12.57 -24.03 -16.50
CA LYS A 13 -13.58 -23.57 -15.49
C LYS A 13 -13.07 -23.62 -14.06
N ARG A 14 -12.23 -24.61 -13.71
CA ARG A 14 -11.62 -24.69 -12.37
C ARG A 14 -10.76 -23.46 -12.05
N ILE A 15 -9.92 -23.03 -12.99
CA ILE A 15 -9.04 -21.87 -12.83
C ILE A 15 -9.86 -20.58 -12.82
N GLU A 16 -10.83 -20.48 -13.73
CA GLU A 16 -11.76 -19.36 -13.79
C GLU A 16 -12.53 -19.18 -12.47
N ASN A 17 -13.11 -20.26 -11.92
CA ASN A 17 -13.80 -20.23 -10.64
C ASN A 17 -12.88 -19.80 -9.50
N LYS A 18 -11.63 -20.30 -9.47
CA LYS A 18 -10.65 -19.90 -8.46
C LYS A 18 -10.28 -18.43 -8.54
N LEU A 19 -10.05 -17.91 -9.76
CA LEU A 19 -9.80 -16.49 -9.97
C LEU A 19 -11.01 -15.64 -9.56
N HIS A 20 -12.23 -16.11 -9.84
CA HIS A 20 -13.46 -15.46 -9.40
C HIS A 20 -13.59 -15.43 -7.87
N ASP A 21 -13.27 -16.52 -7.19
CA ASP A 21 -13.28 -16.60 -5.72
C ASP A 21 -12.29 -15.61 -5.10
N ILE A 22 -11.08 -15.51 -5.66
CA ILE A 22 -10.07 -14.53 -5.24
C ILE A 22 -10.57 -13.11 -5.47
N GLU A 23 -11.14 -12.84 -6.65
CA GLU A 23 -11.71 -11.53 -6.97
C GLU A 23 -12.80 -11.15 -5.98
N LYS A 24 -13.68 -12.10 -5.63
CA LYS A 24 -14.73 -11.91 -4.63
C LYS A 24 -14.15 -11.60 -3.24
N GLN A 25 -13.12 -12.32 -2.81
CA GLN A 25 -12.43 -12.05 -1.53
C GLN A 25 -11.82 -10.64 -1.52
N ILE A 26 -11.10 -10.27 -2.58
CA ILE A 26 -10.48 -8.94 -2.72
C ILE A 26 -11.55 -7.86 -2.73
N ARG A 27 -12.64 -8.03 -3.49
CA ARG A 27 -13.77 -7.10 -3.53
C ARG A 27 -14.41 -6.94 -2.16
N GLY A 28 -14.56 -8.01 -1.38
CA GLY A 28 -15.04 -7.94 -0.01
C GLY A 28 -14.17 -7.03 0.88
N ILE A 29 -12.85 -7.17 0.77
CA ILE A 29 -11.90 -6.29 1.48
C ILE A 29 -12.02 -4.85 0.99
N ILE A 30 -12.04 -4.62 -0.33
CA ILE A 30 -12.16 -3.28 -0.92
C ILE A 30 -13.46 -2.60 -0.52
N ASN A 31 -14.59 -3.30 -0.53
CA ASN A 31 -15.88 -2.74 -0.11
C ASN A 31 -15.85 -2.34 1.36
N SER A 32 -15.20 -3.14 2.22
CA SER A 32 -15.03 -2.80 3.63
C SER A 32 -14.13 -1.57 3.82
N ILE A 33 -13.08 -1.42 3.01
CA ILE A 33 -12.24 -0.22 2.99
C ILE A 33 -13.04 1.01 2.57
N GLN A 34 -13.91 0.90 1.56
CA GLN A 34 -14.77 2.00 1.13
C GLN A 34 -15.77 2.41 2.22
N GLN A 35 -16.23 1.48 3.05
CA GLN A 35 -17.04 1.79 4.23
C GLN A 35 -16.25 2.48 5.34
N ILE A 36 -14.92 2.31 5.39
CA ILE A 36 -14.03 3.03 6.31
C ILE A 36 -13.72 4.44 5.78
N GLN A 37 -13.53 4.58 4.47
CA GLN A 37 -13.20 5.84 3.79
C GLN A 37 -14.46 6.64 3.45
N ILE A 38 -15.06 7.24 4.47
CA ILE A 38 -16.31 8.01 4.36
C ILE A 38 -16.06 9.49 4.05
N THR A 39 -14.89 10.01 4.38
CA THR A 39 -14.56 11.42 4.18
C THR A 39 -14.25 11.66 2.71
N ASN A 40 -15.04 12.53 2.08
CA ASN A 40 -14.78 13.04 0.74
C ASN A 40 -14.10 14.41 0.85
N LEU A 41 -12.95 14.59 0.18
CA LEU A 41 -12.25 15.86 0.14
C LEU A 41 -12.96 16.91 -0.73
N GLY A 42 -13.90 16.49 -1.60
CA GLY A 42 -14.63 17.36 -2.52
C GLY A 42 -13.79 17.83 -3.72
N THR A 43 -12.52 17.44 -3.79
CA THR A 43 -11.56 17.81 -4.84
C THR A 43 -10.51 16.71 -4.99
N ASP A 44 -10.04 16.51 -6.23
CA ASP A 44 -8.88 15.66 -6.54
C ASP A 44 -7.55 16.44 -6.47
N HIS A 45 -7.63 17.76 -6.33
CA HIS A 45 -6.50 18.67 -6.30
C HIS A 45 -6.49 19.44 -4.98
N ILE A 46 -5.40 19.30 -4.24
CA ILE A 46 -5.17 19.96 -2.96
C ILE A 46 -3.87 20.75 -3.03
N ILE A 47 -3.81 21.86 -2.30
CA ILE A 47 -2.64 22.72 -2.20
C ILE A 47 -2.20 22.72 -0.73
N PHE A 48 -0.92 22.46 -0.50
CA PHE A 48 -0.33 22.56 0.84
C PHE A 48 0.32 23.93 1.01
N ARG A 49 -0.02 24.63 2.08
CA ARG A 49 0.69 25.83 2.52
C ARG A 49 1.44 25.52 3.81
N PHE A 50 2.67 26.01 3.87
CA PHE A 50 3.63 25.75 4.93
C PHE A 50 3.99 27.07 5.60
N GLU A 51 3.96 27.10 6.93
CA GLU A 51 4.36 28.26 7.72
C GLU A 51 5.26 27.81 8.88
N GLN A 52 6.33 28.56 9.15
CA GLN A 52 7.25 28.31 10.25
C GLN A 52 7.95 29.60 10.66
N ASN A 53 7.99 29.84 11.97
CA ASN A 53 8.72 30.95 12.62
C ASN A 53 9.56 30.45 13.82
N ALA A 54 9.88 29.16 13.86
CA ALA A 54 10.66 28.53 14.93
C ALA A 54 12.17 28.64 14.67
N ASP A 55 12.96 28.81 15.73
CA ASP A 55 14.42 29.00 15.67
C ASP A 55 15.22 27.71 15.36
N TYR A 56 14.56 26.64 14.95
CA TYR A 56 15.14 25.33 14.64
C TYR A 56 14.60 24.78 13.32
N ASP A 57 15.31 23.83 12.72
CA ASP A 57 14.92 23.23 11.43
C ASP A 57 13.51 22.61 11.47
N ILE A 58 12.83 22.65 10.32
CA ILE A 58 11.47 22.11 10.09
C ILE A 58 11.32 20.67 10.62
N LEU A 59 12.39 19.90 10.45
CA LEU A 59 12.53 18.48 10.74
C LEU A 59 13.84 18.29 11.49
N ASP A 60 13.84 17.47 12.54
CA ASP A 60 15.09 16.96 13.07
C ASP A 60 15.71 15.92 12.10
N SER A 61 16.98 15.58 12.29
CA SER A 61 17.69 14.65 11.39
C SER A 61 17.05 13.26 11.34
N HIS A 62 16.38 12.84 12.41
CA HIS A 62 15.69 11.56 12.47
C HIS A 62 14.38 11.59 11.66
N GLU A 63 13.53 12.61 11.89
CA GLU A 63 12.32 12.88 11.10
C GLU A 63 12.71 12.97 9.60
N HIS A 64 13.74 13.73 9.27
CA HIS A 64 14.21 13.88 7.89
C HIS A 64 14.60 12.54 7.24
N THR A 65 15.36 11.71 7.95
CA THR A 65 15.78 10.39 7.46
C THR A 65 14.60 9.43 7.29
N GLN A 66 13.64 9.44 8.22
CA GLN A 66 12.44 8.61 8.13
C GLN A 66 11.58 8.99 6.92
N LEU A 67 11.36 10.29 6.68
CA LEU A 67 10.59 10.77 5.55
C LEU A 67 11.26 10.47 4.21
N LEU A 68 12.60 10.59 4.13
CA LEU A 68 13.37 10.18 2.96
C LEU A 68 13.22 8.69 2.68
N CYS A 69 13.43 7.85 3.70
CA CYS A 69 13.29 6.40 3.59
C CYS A 69 11.88 6.01 3.15
N PHE A 70 10.85 6.64 3.71
CA PHE A 70 9.46 6.44 3.31
C PHE A 70 9.24 6.83 1.84
N SER A 71 9.65 8.04 1.45
CA SER A 71 9.42 8.57 0.11
C SER A 71 10.10 7.70 -0.95
N MET A 72 11.38 7.37 -0.75
CA MET A 72 12.12 6.50 -1.65
C MET A 72 11.43 5.13 -1.82
N LYS A 73 11.08 4.48 -0.70
CA LYS A 73 10.41 3.18 -0.74
C LYS A 73 9.08 3.27 -1.46
N PHE A 74 8.23 4.23 -1.07
CA PHE A 74 6.91 4.43 -1.67
C PHE A 74 6.99 4.60 -3.19
N SER A 75 7.90 5.46 -3.67
CA SER A 75 8.07 5.72 -5.09
C SER A 75 8.46 4.46 -5.87
N GLN A 76 9.26 3.59 -5.25
CA GLN A 76 9.76 2.36 -5.88
C GLN A 76 8.82 1.15 -5.79
N LEU A 77 7.83 1.16 -4.88
CA LEU A 77 6.91 0.01 -4.73
C LEU A 77 6.17 -0.30 -6.06
N PRO A 78 6.31 -1.48 -6.64
CA PRO A 78 5.64 -1.81 -7.90
C PRO A 78 4.13 -2.03 -7.71
N GLN A 79 3.35 -1.99 -8.79
CA GLN A 79 1.93 -2.40 -8.77
C GLN A 79 1.72 -3.48 -9.82
N LEU A 80 0.93 -4.49 -9.48
CA LEU A 80 0.54 -5.51 -10.45
C LEU A 80 -0.48 -4.91 -11.43
N GLU A 81 -0.12 -4.83 -12.71
CA GLU A 81 -0.97 -4.23 -13.74
C GLU A 81 -2.02 -5.20 -14.29
N LYS A 82 -1.62 -6.45 -14.51
CA LYS A 82 -2.45 -7.50 -15.12
C LYS A 82 -2.03 -8.89 -14.65
N ILE A 83 -2.91 -9.86 -14.87
CA ILE A 83 -2.62 -11.27 -14.66
C ILE A 83 -2.61 -11.95 -16.02
N GLU A 84 -1.53 -12.66 -16.30
CA GLU A 84 -1.36 -13.35 -17.58
C GLU A 84 -1.35 -14.85 -17.34
N VAL A 85 -2.23 -15.57 -18.03
CA VAL A 85 -2.33 -17.02 -17.95
C VAL A 85 -2.06 -17.58 -19.33
N THR A 86 -1.06 -18.44 -19.45
CA THR A 86 -0.69 -19.09 -20.71
C THR A 86 -0.81 -20.60 -20.60
N LYS A 87 -1.11 -21.25 -21.72
CA LYS A 87 -1.12 -22.71 -21.83
C LYS A 87 0.19 -23.23 -22.41
N ASN A 88 0.96 -23.97 -21.62
CA ASN A 88 2.22 -24.61 -22.01
C ASN A 88 2.09 -26.12 -21.82
N ASN A 89 2.36 -26.91 -22.86
CA ASN A 89 2.31 -28.39 -22.81
C ASN A 89 0.99 -28.98 -22.25
N GLY A 90 -0.14 -28.31 -22.51
CA GLY A 90 -1.45 -28.73 -22.01
C GLY A 90 -1.79 -28.24 -20.59
N GLU A 91 -0.83 -27.65 -19.89
CA GLU A 91 -0.99 -27.08 -18.55
C GLU A 91 -1.15 -25.57 -18.60
N TYR A 92 -1.90 -25.00 -17.66
CA TYR A 92 -2.11 -23.55 -17.56
C TYR A 92 -1.24 -23.00 -16.43
N GLN A 93 -0.45 -21.97 -16.74
CA GLN A 93 0.52 -21.36 -15.83
C GLN A 93 0.42 -19.84 -15.87
N LEU A 94 0.90 -19.19 -14.80
CA LEU A 94 1.02 -17.73 -14.78
C LEU A 94 2.23 -17.30 -15.60
N ALA A 95 2.01 -16.63 -16.72
CA ALA A 95 3.08 -16.16 -17.60
C ALA A 95 3.91 -15.06 -16.93
N ASN A 96 3.28 -14.25 -16.08
CA ASN A 96 3.93 -13.15 -15.37
C ASN A 96 4.19 -13.45 -13.88
N LEU A 97 4.38 -14.73 -13.51
CA LEU A 97 4.66 -15.15 -12.13
C LEU A 97 5.88 -14.43 -11.53
N ASP A 98 6.96 -14.26 -12.30
CA ASP A 98 8.17 -13.59 -11.83
C ASP A 98 7.90 -12.14 -11.45
N HIS A 99 7.08 -11.44 -12.23
CA HIS A 99 6.66 -10.08 -11.92
C HIS A 99 5.79 -10.04 -10.66
N ILE A 100 4.84 -10.98 -10.51
CA ILE A 100 4.02 -11.09 -9.30
C ILE A 100 4.89 -11.33 -8.06
N ARG A 101 5.88 -12.22 -8.15
CA ARG A 101 6.83 -12.50 -7.06
C ARG A 101 7.71 -11.28 -6.75
N HIS A 102 8.16 -10.58 -7.78
CA HIS A 102 8.91 -9.33 -7.62
C HIS A 102 8.08 -8.28 -6.87
N VAL A 103 6.81 -8.09 -7.24
CA VAL A 103 5.89 -7.19 -6.52
C VAL A 103 5.81 -7.54 -5.03
N ILE A 104 5.62 -8.81 -4.71
CA ILE A 104 5.54 -9.28 -3.33
C ILE A 104 6.86 -9.05 -2.59
N ASN A 105 8.00 -9.33 -3.22
CA ASN A 105 9.32 -9.17 -2.62
C ASN A 105 9.66 -7.71 -2.32
N ASP A 106 9.35 -6.79 -3.21
CA ASP A 106 9.62 -5.36 -2.98
C ASP A 106 8.74 -4.79 -1.86
N HIS A 107 7.58 -5.41 -1.63
CA HIS A 107 6.72 -5.10 -0.48
C HIS A 107 7.11 -5.85 0.79
N ARG A 108 8.23 -6.58 0.85
CA ARG A 108 8.56 -7.42 2.01
C ARG A 108 8.59 -6.64 3.33
N SER A 109 8.98 -5.37 3.34
CA SER A 109 8.91 -4.52 4.55
C SER A 109 7.48 -4.15 4.98
N VAL A 110 6.52 -4.16 4.05
CA VAL A 110 5.09 -4.04 4.35
C VAL A 110 4.57 -5.35 4.94
N ILE A 111 4.95 -6.47 4.34
CA ILE A 111 4.43 -7.80 4.71
C ILE A 111 5.00 -8.25 6.07
N SER A 112 6.28 -7.95 6.34
CA SER A 112 6.99 -8.37 7.56
C SER A 112 6.57 -7.57 8.79
N ASN A 113 6.50 -6.24 8.67
CA ASN A 113 6.20 -5.36 9.79
C ASN A 113 4.70 -5.02 9.83
N LYS A 114 3.89 -6.01 10.21
CA LYS A 114 2.42 -5.82 10.30
C LYS A 114 1.99 -4.74 11.31
N LYS A 115 2.81 -4.49 12.33
CA LYS A 115 2.53 -3.46 13.35
C LYS A 115 2.77 -2.06 12.81
N ASP A 116 3.79 -1.88 11.97
CA ASP A 116 4.11 -0.57 11.38
C ASP A 116 4.76 -0.68 9.99
N PRO A 117 4.00 -1.06 8.95
CA PRO A 117 4.57 -1.35 7.65
C PRO A 117 5.13 -0.08 6.99
N ILE A 118 6.41 -0.10 6.61
CA ILE A 118 7.17 1.08 6.14
C ILE A 118 7.04 2.27 7.11
N TYR A 119 6.99 2.01 8.41
CA TYR A 119 6.82 3.05 9.43
C TYR A 119 5.55 3.88 9.25
N TYR A 120 4.52 3.35 8.59
CA TYR A 120 3.33 4.09 8.23
C TYR A 120 2.60 4.76 9.40
N ASN A 121 2.49 4.12 10.57
CA ASN A 121 1.95 4.75 11.78
C ASN A 121 2.82 5.92 12.23
N THR A 122 4.14 5.77 12.16
CA THR A 122 5.09 6.85 12.47
C THR A 122 4.91 8.02 11.50
N ILE A 123 4.81 7.72 10.20
CA ILE A 123 4.58 8.71 9.15
C ILE A 123 3.21 9.38 9.29
N HIS A 124 2.17 8.62 9.60
CA HIS A 124 0.84 9.15 9.86
C HIS A 124 0.83 10.07 11.09
N ALA A 125 1.47 9.67 12.19
CA ALA A 125 1.60 10.50 13.38
C ALA A 125 2.36 11.80 13.07
N PHE A 126 3.43 11.72 12.28
CA PHE A 126 4.16 12.88 11.79
C PHE A 126 3.25 13.83 11.00
N CYS A 127 2.59 13.34 9.94
CA CYS A 127 1.70 14.15 9.10
C CYS A 127 0.61 14.81 9.93
N ARG A 128 -0.04 14.03 10.80
CA ARG A 128 -1.10 14.51 11.69
C ARG A 128 -0.60 15.57 12.66
N LYS A 129 0.60 15.40 13.25
CA LYS A 129 1.22 16.39 14.15
C LYS A 129 1.42 17.74 13.45
N LYS A 130 1.94 17.75 12.21
CA LYS A 130 2.18 19.01 11.47
C LYS A 130 0.88 19.67 10.98
N LEU A 131 -0.13 18.89 10.60
CA LEU A 131 -1.46 19.40 10.23
C LEU A 131 -2.24 19.97 11.42
N MET A 132 -2.11 19.35 12.60
CA MET A 132 -2.75 19.81 13.84
C MET A 132 -2.05 21.02 14.47
N ASN A 133 -0.80 21.30 14.09
CA ASN A 133 -0.09 22.45 14.62
C ASN A 133 -0.76 23.77 14.18
N ARG A 134 -1.04 24.64 15.16
CA ARG A 134 -1.62 25.97 14.97
C ARG A 134 -0.64 27.10 15.24
N ASP A 135 0.55 26.79 15.74
CA ASP A 135 1.52 27.76 16.20
C ASP A 135 2.84 27.61 15.41
N PRO A 136 3.15 28.53 14.49
CA PRO A 136 4.36 28.47 13.67
C PRO A 136 5.64 28.70 14.49
N SER A 137 5.55 29.28 15.70
CA SER A 137 6.69 29.42 16.61
C SER A 137 7.12 28.10 17.26
N LYS A 138 6.22 27.10 17.29
CA LYS A 138 6.45 25.76 17.84
C LYS A 138 6.81 24.71 16.78
N GLY A 139 7.08 25.16 15.56
CA GLY A 139 7.52 24.33 14.43
C GLY A 139 6.61 24.46 13.22
N LEU A 140 6.80 23.56 12.25
CA LEU A 140 6.07 23.59 10.99
C LEU A 140 4.56 23.46 11.18
N VAL A 141 3.83 24.41 10.60
CA VAL A 141 2.39 24.41 10.43
C VAL A 141 2.09 24.04 8.98
N VAL A 142 1.21 23.06 8.78
CA VAL A 142 0.70 22.71 7.46
C VAL A 142 -0.79 22.97 7.38
N ARG A 143 -1.20 23.62 6.30
CA ARG A 143 -2.59 23.89 5.95
C ARG A 143 -2.89 23.34 4.58
N VAL A 144 -4.10 22.81 4.41
CA VAL A 144 -4.52 22.19 3.16
C VAL A 144 -5.67 23.00 2.59
N PHE A 145 -5.57 23.37 1.33
CA PHE A 145 -6.55 24.16 0.60
C PHE A 145 -7.07 23.37 -0.61
N ASP A 146 -8.32 23.59 -0.97
CA ASP A 146 -8.87 23.13 -2.24
C ASP A 146 -8.48 24.09 -3.39
N VAL A 147 -8.95 23.81 -4.61
CA VAL A 147 -8.65 24.64 -5.79
C VAL A 147 -9.35 26.00 -5.78
N GLN A 148 -10.35 26.18 -4.91
CA GLN A 148 -11.06 27.43 -4.69
C GLN A 148 -10.47 28.22 -3.51
N ASP A 149 -9.33 27.78 -2.96
CA ASP A 149 -8.66 28.36 -1.81
C ASP A 149 -9.44 28.28 -0.48
N ASN A 150 -10.38 27.34 -0.36
CA ASN A 150 -11.00 27.03 0.93
C ASN A 150 -10.09 26.13 1.75
N GLU A 151 -9.91 26.46 3.03
CA GLU A 151 -9.13 25.60 3.93
C GLU A 151 -9.91 24.32 4.28
N ILE A 152 -9.32 23.17 3.96
CA ILE A 152 -9.87 21.82 4.20
C ILE A 152 -8.99 20.98 5.13
N THR A 153 -8.10 21.60 5.91
CA THR A 153 -7.12 20.92 6.79
C THR A 153 -7.76 19.85 7.68
N GLU A 154 -8.86 20.17 8.37
CA GLU A 154 -9.56 19.23 9.26
C GLU A 154 -10.18 18.05 8.52
N THR A 155 -10.76 18.31 7.34
CA THR A 155 -11.29 17.26 6.46
C THR A 155 -10.16 16.35 5.97
N TYR A 156 -9.02 16.94 5.62
CA TYR A 156 -7.84 16.18 5.21
C TYR A 156 -7.27 15.31 6.33
N ILE A 157 -7.23 15.81 7.57
CA ILE A 157 -6.82 15.00 8.75
C ILE A 157 -7.73 13.78 8.90
N LYS A 158 -9.06 13.95 8.84
CA LYS A 158 -10.01 12.82 8.91
C LYS A 158 -9.77 11.81 7.80
N TYR A 159 -9.53 12.28 6.59
CA TYR A 159 -9.21 11.43 5.44
C TYR A 159 -7.91 10.63 5.64
N LEU A 160 -6.87 11.22 6.25
CA LEU A 160 -5.65 10.50 6.62
C LEU A 160 -5.88 9.47 7.73
N ASP A 161 -6.68 9.82 8.76
CA ASP A 161 -7.04 8.91 9.86
C ASP A 161 -7.82 7.68 9.33
N GLU A 162 -8.74 7.89 8.39
CA GLU A 162 -9.48 6.81 7.71
C GLU A 162 -8.54 5.95 6.85
N SER A 163 -7.64 6.56 6.09
CA SER A 163 -6.62 5.84 5.32
C SER A 163 -5.76 4.95 6.22
N CYS A 164 -5.43 5.42 7.43
CA CYS A 164 -4.68 4.64 8.41
C CYS A 164 -5.45 3.41 8.90
N LYS A 165 -6.75 3.58 9.17
CA LYS A 165 -7.65 2.47 9.54
C LYS A 165 -7.78 1.47 8.40
N SER A 166 -7.92 1.93 7.16
CA SER A 166 -8.02 1.07 5.97
C SER A 166 -6.77 0.23 5.75
N ILE A 167 -5.58 0.80 5.96
CA ILE A 167 -4.31 0.07 5.88
C ILE A 167 -4.25 -1.05 6.93
N ARG A 168 -4.60 -0.76 8.18
CA ARG A 168 -4.68 -1.79 9.24
C ARG A 168 -5.66 -2.89 8.87
N TYR A 169 -6.83 -2.51 8.34
CA TYR A 169 -7.83 -3.47 7.87
C TYR A 169 -7.29 -4.39 6.76
N ILE A 170 -6.55 -3.86 5.77
CA ILE A 170 -5.90 -4.69 4.73
C ILE A 170 -4.97 -5.70 5.39
N ILE A 171 -4.09 -5.25 6.28
CA ILE A 171 -3.11 -6.12 6.94
C ILE A 171 -3.80 -7.24 7.73
N ASP A 172 -4.82 -6.89 8.50
CA ASP A 172 -5.56 -7.81 9.37
C ASP A 172 -6.41 -8.83 8.57
N LYS A 173 -6.89 -8.45 7.38
CA LYS A 173 -7.66 -9.32 6.48
C LYS A 173 -6.81 -10.02 5.42
N SER A 174 -5.52 -9.75 5.38
CA SER A 174 -4.57 -10.41 4.49
C SER A 174 -3.88 -11.56 5.19
N ASP A 175 -3.48 -12.58 4.43
CA ASP A 175 -2.69 -13.70 4.94
C ASP A 175 -1.19 -13.34 5.00
N PHE A 176 -0.84 -12.09 5.35
CA PHE A 176 0.56 -11.63 5.37
C PHE A 176 1.42 -12.38 6.38
N ASP A 177 0.83 -12.95 7.45
CA ASP A 177 1.58 -13.85 8.34
C ASP A 177 2.10 -15.07 7.60
N TYR A 178 1.19 -15.74 6.91
CA TYR A 178 1.53 -16.94 6.17
C TYR A 178 2.40 -16.61 4.95
N LEU A 179 2.15 -15.50 4.27
CA LEU A 179 2.99 -15.05 3.16
C LEU A 179 4.43 -14.81 3.61
N TYR A 180 4.65 -14.07 4.71
CA TYR A 180 5.99 -13.77 5.17
C TYR A 180 6.66 -14.98 5.84
N ASN A 181 6.01 -15.55 6.86
CA ASN A 181 6.57 -16.59 7.74
C ASN A 181 6.38 -18.02 7.22
N GLY A 182 5.55 -18.23 6.21
CA GLY A 182 5.38 -19.53 5.57
C GLY A 182 6.13 -19.64 4.25
N ILE A 183 6.25 -18.54 3.51
CA ILE A 183 6.71 -18.56 2.11
C ILE A 183 7.98 -17.75 1.89
N LEU A 184 8.04 -16.48 2.33
CA LEU A 184 9.12 -15.56 1.92
C LEU A 184 10.39 -15.62 2.80
N GLN A 185 10.28 -15.92 4.10
CA GLN A 185 11.40 -15.91 5.02
C GLN A 185 12.02 -17.29 5.22
N HIS A 186 11.42 -18.08 6.10
CA HIS A 186 11.74 -19.48 6.36
C HIS A 186 10.40 -20.16 6.61
N ALA A 187 10.17 -21.37 6.09
CA ALA A 187 8.91 -22.07 6.34
C ALA A 187 8.79 -22.42 7.83
N GLU A 188 8.19 -21.54 8.62
CA GLU A 188 7.98 -21.78 10.05
C GLU A 188 7.21 -23.10 10.25
N PRO A 189 7.55 -23.91 11.26
CA PRO A 189 6.93 -25.23 11.46
C PRO A 189 5.40 -25.23 11.43
N ARG A 190 4.77 -24.17 11.96
CA ARG A 190 3.30 -24.01 11.99
C ARG A 190 2.66 -23.83 10.60
N HIS A 191 3.45 -23.42 9.59
CA HIS A 191 3.00 -23.15 8.23
C HIS A 191 3.44 -24.23 7.23
N THR A 192 4.34 -25.15 7.62
CA THR A 192 4.98 -26.12 6.73
C THR A 192 3.99 -27.01 5.97
N GLU A 193 2.99 -27.58 6.65
CA GLU A 193 2.05 -28.48 5.99
C GLU A 193 1.14 -27.74 5.02
N ARG A 194 0.66 -26.55 5.40
CA ARG A 194 -0.12 -25.68 4.52
C ARG A 194 0.71 -25.29 3.29
N TYR A 195 1.98 -24.93 3.47
CA TYR A 195 2.88 -24.60 2.36
C TYR A 195 3.04 -25.77 1.39
N ARG A 196 3.26 -26.98 1.90
CA ARG A 196 3.40 -28.19 1.07
C ARG A 196 2.15 -28.46 0.24
N VAL A 197 0.97 -28.34 0.85
CA VAL A 197 -0.33 -28.52 0.16
C VAL A 197 -0.54 -27.42 -0.88
N ASP A 198 -0.33 -26.16 -0.52
CA ASP A 198 -0.55 -25.02 -1.42
C ASP A 198 0.41 -25.05 -2.62
N TYR A 199 1.65 -25.48 -2.40
CA TYR A 199 2.66 -25.63 -3.46
C TYR A 199 2.28 -26.74 -4.44
N THR A 200 1.98 -27.94 -3.92
CA THR A 200 1.69 -29.11 -4.76
C THR A 200 0.34 -29.03 -5.49
N SER A 201 -0.64 -28.33 -4.91
CA SER A 201 -1.96 -28.13 -5.52
C SER A 201 -2.04 -26.95 -6.49
N GLY A 202 -1.02 -26.08 -6.50
CA GLY A 202 -1.02 -24.83 -7.28
C GLY A 202 -1.78 -23.68 -6.62
N GLU A 203 -2.33 -23.84 -5.41
CA GLU A 203 -3.02 -22.78 -4.67
C GLU A 203 -2.10 -21.60 -4.32
N LEU A 204 -0.78 -21.84 -4.26
CA LEU A 204 0.22 -20.81 -4.03
C LEU A 204 0.16 -19.68 -5.08
N ASN A 205 -0.16 -20.00 -6.33
CA ASN A 205 -0.27 -19.02 -7.42
C ASN A 205 -1.41 -18.02 -7.16
N TYR A 206 -2.56 -18.53 -6.71
CA TYR A 206 -3.73 -17.74 -6.33
C TYR A 206 -3.47 -16.87 -5.11
N LEU A 207 -2.71 -17.39 -4.15
CA LEU A 207 -2.27 -16.63 -3.00
C LEU A 207 -1.37 -15.46 -3.42
N PHE A 208 -0.42 -15.67 -4.33
CA PHE A 208 0.43 -14.59 -4.83
C PHE A 208 -0.36 -13.52 -5.56
N ILE A 209 -1.30 -13.90 -6.43
CA ILE A 209 -2.22 -12.98 -7.09
C ILE A 209 -2.97 -12.11 -6.07
N LYS A 210 -3.61 -12.74 -5.08
CA LYS A 210 -4.39 -12.05 -4.05
C LYS A 210 -3.56 -10.98 -3.36
N HIS A 211 -2.35 -11.34 -2.91
CA HIS A 211 -1.52 -10.44 -2.14
C HIS A 211 -0.88 -9.35 -2.99
N ALA A 212 -0.41 -9.64 -4.22
CA ALA A 212 0.11 -8.63 -5.12
C ALA A 212 -0.93 -7.53 -5.43
N ILE A 213 -2.20 -7.93 -5.61
CA ILE A 213 -3.31 -7.00 -5.76
C ILE A 213 -3.53 -6.15 -4.50
N LEU A 214 -3.62 -6.78 -3.33
CA LEU A 214 -3.86 -6.07 -2.07
C LEU A 214 -2.73 -5.10 -1.73
N LEU A 215 -1.49 -5.42 -2.10
CA LEU A 215 -0.32 -4.53 -1.98
C LEU A 215 -0.44 -3.31 -2.91
N GLY A 216 -0.99 -3.49 -4.12
CA GLY A 216 -1.36 -2.37 -4.99
C GLY A 216 -2.40 -1.43 -4.35
N CYS A 217 -3.42 -1.99 -3.69
CA CYS A 217 -4.39 -1.21 -2.91
C CYS A 217 -3.74 -0.48 -1.74
N PHE A 218 -2.86 -1.16 -1.00
CA PHE A 218 -2.08 -0.59 0.10
C PHE A 218 -1.28 0.64 -0.38
N LYS A 219 -0.53 0.53 -1.49
CA LYS A 219 0.19 1.66 -2.09
C LYS A 219 -0.74 2.83 -2.42
N ARG A 220 -1.93 2.58 -2.97
CA ARG A 220 -2.90 3.65 -3.29
C ARG A 220 -3.38 4.38 -2.04
N ILE A 221 -3.67 3.67 -0.95
CA ILE A 221 -4.17 4.26 0.31
C ILE A 221 -3.08 5.07 1.03
N MET A 222 -1.81 4.72 0.82
CA MET A 222 -0.67 5.48 1.36
C MET A 222 -0.36 6.77 0.58
N PHE A 223 -0.86 6.90 -0.65
CA PHE A 223 -0.55 8.02 -1.54
C PHE A 223 -0.81 9.41 -0.93
N PRO A 224 -1.89 9.65 -0.17
CA PRO A 224 -2.13 10.95 0.46
C PRO A 224 -1.00 11.37 1.41
N HIS A 225 -0.48 10.45 2.23
CA HIS A 225 0.67 10.72 3.10
C HIS A 225 1.91 11.07 2.28
N TYR A 226 2.15 10.34 1.18
CA TYR A 226 3.25 10.61 0.27
C TYR A 226 3.14 11.99 -0.39
N LEU A 227 1.94 12.43 -0.80
CA LEU A 227 1.74 13.76 -1.37
C LEU A 227 2.22 14.86 -0.42
N LEU A 228 1.76 14.83 0.83
CA LEU A 228 2.16 15.82 1.83
C LEU A 228 3.68 15.83 2.04
N ILE A 229 4.30 14.65 2.14
CA ILE A 229 5.74 14.51 2.41
C ILE A 229 6.57 14.98 1.22
N LYS A 230 6.12 14.69 -0.01
CA LYS A 230 6.80 15.12 -1.23
C LYS A 230 6.87 16.65 -1.33
N GLU A 231 5.81 17.34 -0.88
CA GLU A 231 5.77 18.81 -0.88
C GLU A 231 6.73 19.47 0.13
N LEU A 232 7.26 18.71 1.09
CA LEU A 232 8.35 19.18 1.97
C LEU A 232 9.70 19.30 1.23
N ARG A 233 9.76 18.96 -0.06
CA ARG A 233 10.96 19.07 -0.94
C ARG A 233 12.20 18.40 -0.34
N LEU A 234 12.02 17.18 0.15
CA LEU A 234 13.13 16.35 0.61
C LEU A 234 14.17 16.14 -0.49
N PRO A 235 15.46 16.03 -0.16
CA PRO A 235 16.51 15.82 -1.15
C PRO A 235 16.27 14.53 -1.94
N THR A 236 16.51 14.57 -3.24
CA THR A 236 16.43 13.40 -4.11
C THR A 236 17.72 12.58 -4.04
N LEU A 237 17.64 11.31 -4.45
CA LEU A 237 18.84 10.48 -4.62
C LEU A 237 19.82 11.21 -5.54
N GLY A 238 21.09 11.28 -5.11
CA GLY A 238 22.15 11.95 -5.88
C GLY A 238 22.40 11.26 -7.23
N TYR A 239 22.96 12.02 -8.17
CA TYR A 239 23.45 11.48 -9.43
C TYR A 239 24.66 10.56 -9.18
N LEU A 240 24.78 9.50 -10.00
CA LEU A 240 25.94 8.61 -10.03
C LEU A 240 27.11 9.27 -10.79
#